data_AF-A0A355WJ09-F1
#
_entry.id   AF-A0A355WJ09-F1
#
_cell.length_a   1.000
_cell.length_b   1.000
_cell.length_c   1.000
_cell.angle_alpha   90.00
_cell.angle_beta   90.00
_cell.angle_gamma   90.00
#
_symmetry.space_group_name_H-M   'P 1'
#
loop_
_entity.id
_entity.type
_entity.pdbx_description
1 polymer ?
#
loop_
_entity_poly.entity_id
_entity_poly.type
_entity_poly.pdbx_seq_one_letter_code
_entity_poly.pdbx_strand_id
1 'polypeptide(L)'
;MKLLILCRYGVFGGRLVQLLGDLPQLEILVAGRNLSAAKAFCRDFEGEATLRPFELDRANAAKVFAGEKPDLIIDASGPFQDYGEAPYSVVEAAIVAGIDYVDFADGSDFVFGIAQFNQAAKQAVVFVLSWASSFPVLTAAVLSELSKTTTIRRVTEGDDGPFIPSMAIEGIVRQILAGQKPKSGARAATGAVALSEYETLFSWRTIYSGWRETADGQPAYKTVLGPVFPTLPPLLQALHQPGMLAVWKGRAGIIVSPGLLMRLLRALFRFPDPGTDAPVSVTFSTDENGTETWQRDFAGQQMHSTQAAGTGRNAHLIVERFGPFSFGLAGTFTEGKLTLTPRR
;
A
#
# COMPACT_ATOMS: atom_id res chain seq x y z
N MET A 1 7.23 -13.79 22.62
CA MET A 1 5.76 -13.59 22.57
C MET A 1 5.18 -14.66 21.67
N LYS A 2 4.18 -15.41 22.14
CA LYS A 2 3.50 -16.48 21.40
C LYS A 2 2.25 -15.92 20.74
N LEU A 3 2.17 -16.04 19.42
CA LEU A 3 1.01 -15.65 18.61
C LEU A 3 0.25 -16.88 18.16
N LEU A 4 -1.08 -16.80 18.11
CA LEU A 4 -1.90 -17.78 17.40
C LEU A 4 -2.63 -17.07 16.27
N ILE A 5 -2.27 -17.42 15.03
CA ILE A 5 -2.88 -16.84 13.83
C ILE A 5 -3.88 -17.83 13.26
N LEU A 6 -5.17 -17.55 13.43
CA LEU A 6 -6.28 -18.33 12.85
C LEU A 6 -6.41 -17.96 11.37
N CYS A 7 -5.96 -18.81 10.45
CA CYS A 7 -5.98 -18.47 9.03
C CYS A 7 -6.14 -19.67 8.09
N ARG A 8 -6.45 -19.39 6.82
CA ARG A 8 -6.40 -20.37 5.73
C ARG A 8 -5.02 -20.47 5.05
N TYR A 9 -3.95 -20.02 5.71
CA TYR A 9 -2.60 -19.96 5.12
C TYR A 9 -2.51 -19.11 3.83
N GLY A 10 -3.49 -18.24 3.61
CA GLY A 10 -3.69 -17.47 2.36
C GLY A 10 -3.19 -16.02 2.44
N VAL A 11 -3.87 -15.13 1.72
CA VAL A 11 -3.42 -13.75 1.44
C VAL A 11 -3.14 -12.93 2.71
N PHE A 12 -4.04 -12.87 3.69
CA PHE A 12 -3.82 -12.00 4.86
C PHE A 12 -2.98 -12.66 5.95
N GLY A 13 -3.38 -13.84 6.43
CA GLY A 13 -2.67 -14.56 7.48
C GLY A 13 -1.26 -14.96 7.06
N GLY A 14 -1.10 -15.54 5.87
CA GLY A 14 0.22 -15.92 5.35
C GLY A 14 1.12 -14.71 5.10
N ARG A 15 0.58 -13.62 4.55
CA ARG A 15 1.34 -12.37 4.40
C ARG A 15 1.76 -11.81 5.75
N LEU A 16 0.87 -11.80 6.75
CA LEU A 16 1.23 -11.33 8.09
C LEU A 16 2.38 -12.14 8.70
N VAL A 17 2.37 -13.48 8.55
CA VAL A 17 3.50 -14.31 9.02
C VAL A 17 4.81 -13.89 8.35
N GLN A 18 4.79 -13.62 7.03
CA GLN A 18 5.97 -13.12 6.31
C GLN A 18 6.41 -11.73 6.80
N LEU A 19 5.47 -10.84 7.11
CA LEU A 19 5.78 -9.49 7.62
C LEU A 19 6.33 -9.50 9.05
N LEU A 20 6.01 -10.52 9.83
CA LEU A 20 6.51 -10.73 11.18
C LEU A 20 7.75 -11.64 11.21
N GLY A 21 8.21 -12.08 10.04
CA GLY A 21 9.25 -13.10 9.93
C GLY A 21 10.62 -12.63 10.40
N ASP A 22 10.88 -11.32 10.41
CA ASP A 22 12.11 -10.70 10.91
C ASP A 22 12.18 -10.57 12.44
N LEU A 23 11.20 -11.10 13.17
CA LEU A 23 11.08 -10.94 14.63
C LEU A 23 11.44 -12.26 15.35
N PRO A 24 12.70 -12.47 15.77
CA PRO A 24 13.13 -13.70 16.44
C PRO A 24 12.48 -13.92 17.81
N GLN A 25 11.86 -12.88 18.39
CA GLN A 25 11.17 -12.97 19.69
C GLN A 25 9.79 -13.63 19.57
N LEU A 26 9.33 -13.96 18.36
CA LEU A 26 8.01 -14.53 18.10
C LEU A 26 8.04 -16.06 17.96
N GLU A 27 7.12 -16.72 18.67
CA GLU A 27 6.65 -18.05 18.34
C GLU A 27 5.26 -17.89 17.70
N ILE A 28 5.06 -18.37 16.48
CA ILE A 28 3.81 -18.21 15.73
C ILE A 28 3.18 -19.59 15.48
N LEU A 29 2.04 -19.83 16.12
CA LEU A 29 1.17 -20.95 15.82
C LEU A 29 0.37 -20.61 14.56
N VAL A 30 0.76 -21.22 13.44
CA VAL A 30 0.06 -21.07 12.16
C VAL A 30 -1.12 -22.03 12.17
N ALA A 31 -2.28 -21.53 12.58
CA ALA A 31 -3.43 -22.35 12.96
C ALA A 31 -4.53 -22.35 11.88
N GLY A 32 -5.00 -23.53 11.50
CA GLY A 32 -6.12 -23.68 10.58
C GLY A 32 -6.62 -25.13 10.48
N ARG A 33 -7.72 -25.34 9.74
CA ARG A 33 -8.41 -26.65 9.67
C ARG A 33 -7.64 -27.76 8.95
N ASN A 34 -6.58 -27.41 8.21
CA ASN A 34 -5.79 -28.36 7.43
C ASN A 34 -4.35 -28.34 7.93
N LEU A 35 -3.98 -29.33 8.75
CA LEU A 35 -2.63 -29.44 9.31
C LEU A 35 -1.54 -29.63 8.24
N SER A 36 -1.84 -30.36 7.17
CA SER A 36 -0.88 -30.58 6.07
C SER A 36 -0.52 -29.28 5.37
N ALA A 37 -1.51 -28.39 5.16
CA ALA A 37 -1.27 -27.05 4.61
C ALA A 37 -0.47 -26.17 5.58
N ALA A 38 -0.75 -26.24 6.90
CA ALA A 38 0.06 -25.55 7.91
C ALA A 38 1.53 -26.01 7.85
N LYS A 39 1.75 -27.32 7.81
CA LYS A 39 3.09 -27.94 7.75
C LYS A 39 3.84 -27.52 6.50
N ALA A 40 3.17 -27.53 5.34
CA ALA A 40 3.76 -27.07 4.10
C ALA A 40 4.16 -25.59 4.18
N PHE A 41 3.26 -24.73 4.66
CA PHE A 41 3.55 -23.30 4.85
C PHE A 41 4.74 -23.06 5.78
N CYS A 42 4.80 -23.74 6.94
CA CYS A 42 5.89 -23.57 7.90
C CYS A 42 7.23 -24.12 7.38
N ARG A 43 7.22 -25.16 6.55
CA ARG A 43 8.43 -25.72 5.93
C ARG A 43 9.02 -24.77 4.89
N ASP A 44 8.17 -24.10 4.13
CA ASP A 44 8.57 -23.21 3.04
C ASP A 44 8.80 -21.76 3.52
N PHE A 45 8.68 -21.51 4.84
CA PHE A 45 8.90 -20.21 5.45
C PHE A 45 10.39 -19.92 5.65
N GLU A 46 10.80 -18.72 5.24
CA GLU A 46 12.14 -18.18 5.47
C GLU A 46 12.02 -16.94 6.38
N GLY A 47 12.62 -17.00 7.56
CA GLY A 47 12.60 -15.91 8.53
C GLY A 47 13.21 -16.33 9.87
N GLU A 48 13.32 -15.36 10.78
CA GLU A 48 13.87 -15.51 12.12
C GLU A 48 12.80 -15.93 13.16
N ALA A 49 11.53 -15.62 12.91
CA ALA A 49 10.42 -16.05 13.78
C ALA A 49 10.28 -17.59 13.80
N THR A 50 9.94 -18.15 14.96
CA THR A 50 9.70 -19.59 15.09
C THR A 50 8.27 -19.93 14.72
N LEU A 51 8.06 -20.75 13.69
CA LEU A 51 6.72 -21.19 13.27
C LEU A 51 6.42 -22.60 13.77
N ARG A 52 5.19 -22.81 14.24
CA ARG A 52 4.64 -24.13 14.54
C ARG A 52 3.31 -24.36 13.82
N PRO A 53 3.19 -25.39 12.99
CA PRO A 53 1.92 -25.73 12.36
C PRO A 53 0.95 -26.26 13.40
N PHE A 54 -0.30 -25.80 13.36
CA PHE A 54 -1.30 -26.20 14.35
C PHE A 54 -2.67 -26.43 13.70
N GLU A 55 -3.31 -27.56 14.02
CA GLU A 55 -4.66 -27.83 13.53
C GLU A 55 -5.69 -27.18 14.45
N LEU A 56 -6.47 -26.24 13.92
CA LEU A 56 -7.51 -25.58 14.69
C LEU A 56 -8.69 -25.18 13.81
N ASP A 57 -9.87 -25.63 14.23
CA ASP A 57 -11.13 -25.08 13.78
C ASP A 57 -11.57 -23.96 14.74
N ARG A 58 -12.08 -22.85 14.21
CA ARG A 58 -12.65 -21.72 14.96
C ARG A 58 -13.63 -22.20 16.04
N ALA A 59 -14.48 -23.16 15.71
CA ALA A 59 -15.48 -23.71 16.63
C ALA A 59 -14.88 -24.40 17.86
N ASN A 60 -13.58 -24.75 17.81
CA ASN A 60 -12.85 -25.39 18.90
C ASN A 60 -11.81 -24.47 19.55
N ALA A 61 -11.76 -23.17 19.21
CA ALA A 61 -10.75 -22.23 19.69
C ALA A 61 -10.64 -22.20 21.24
N ALA A 62 -11.78 -22.15 21.93
CA ALA A 62 -11.85 -22.11 23.39
C ALA A 62 -11.12 -23.28 24.08
N LYS A 63 -11.14 -24.49 23.47
CA LYS A 63 -10.50 -25.68 24.04
C LYS A 63 -8.97 -25.61 23.98
N VAL A 64 -8.43 -24.82 23.05
CA VAL A 64 -6.99 -24.73 22.79
C VAL A 64 -6.32 -23.65 23.64
N PHE A 65 -7.03 -22.56 23.94
CA PHE A 65 -6.46 -21.39 24.63
C PHE A 65 -5.85 -21.74 25.99
N ALA A 66 -6.49 -22.64 26.75
CA ALA A 66 -5.98 -23.06 28.06
C ALA A 66 -4.67 -23.88 27.97
N GLY A 67 -4.49 -24.66 26.91
CA GLY A 67 -3.32 -25.52 26.71
C GLY A 67 -2.14 -24.78 26.07
N GLU A 68 -2.42 -23.98 25.04
CA GLU A 68 -1.37 -23.30 24.27
C GLU A 68 -0.94 -21.96 24.87
N LYS A 69 -1.87 -21.27 25.56
CA LYS A 69 -1.67 -19.97 26.21
C LYS A 69 -0.92 -18.96 25.32
N PRO A 70 -1.41 -18.66 24.10
CA PRO A 70 -0.84 -17.58 23.31
C PRO A 70 -1.02 -16.23 24.02
N ASP A 71 -0.10 -15.30 23.78
CA ASP A 71 -0.18 -13.92 24.29
C ASP A 71 -1.19 -13.09 23.47
N LEU A 72 -1.33 -13.39 22.17
CA LEU A 72 -2.20 -12.69 21.24
C LEU A 72 -2.84 -13.66 20.24
N ILE A 73 -4.17 -13.57 20.09
CA ILE A 73 -4.92 -14.18 18.99
C ILE A 73 -5.02 -13.19 17.85
N ILE A 74 -4.63 -13.63 16.65
CA ILE A 74 -4.81 -12.89 15.41
C ILE A 74 -5.79 -13.66 14.53
N ASP A 75 -6.99 -13.11 14.38
CA ASP A 75 -8.06 -13.76 13.64
C ASP A 75 -8.09 -13.27 12.19
N ALA A 76 -7.54 -14.10 11.32
CA ALA A 76 -7.57 -13.93 9.87
C ALA A 76 -8.53 -14.91 9.20
N SER A 77 -9.54 -15.38 9.93
CA SER A 77 -10.58 -16.26 9.40
C SER A 77 -11.66 -15.46 8.65
N GLY A 78 -12.26 -16.08 7.64
CA GLY A 78 -13.27 -15.43 6.78
C GLY A 78 -13.78 -16.37 5.68
N PRO A 79 -14.53 -15.84 4.69
CA PRO A 79 -14.79 -14.41 4.47
C PRO A 79 -15.97 -13.83 5.28
N PHE A 80 -16.01 -12.51 5.42
CA PHE A 80 -17.14 -11.68 5.92
C PHE A 80 -17.75 -12.02 7.29
N GLN A 81 -17.03 -12.75 8.14
CA GLN A 81 -17.46 -13.05 9.50
C GLN A 81 -18.80 -13.80 9.60
N ASP A 82 -19.22 -14.46 8.52
CA ASP A 82 -20.37 -15.37 8.51
C ASP A 82 -19.97 -16.68 9.19
N TYR A 83 -20.06 -16.67 10.52
CA TYR A 83 -19.67 -17.77 11.40
C TYR A 83 -20.88 -18.46 12.04
N GLY A 84 -22.08 -18.24 11.50
CA GLY A 84 -23.34 -18.77 12.04
C GLY A 84 -23.80 -18.04 13.31
N GLU A 85 -24.47 -18.75 14.21
CA GLU A 85 -25.22 -18.18 15.35
C GLU A 85 -24.33 -17.56 16.45
N ALA A 86 -23.04 -17.95 16.52
CA ALA A 86 -22.11 -17.49 17.55
C ALA A 86 -20.87 -16.82 16.94
N PRO A 87 -21.01 -15.67 16.25
CA PRO A 87 -19.93 -15.08 15.49
C PRO A 87 -18.75 -14.62 16.35
N TYR A 88 -19.02 -14.22 17.60
CA TYR A 88 -18.03 -13.73 18.55
C TYR A 88 -17.41 -14.81 19.45
N SER A 89 -17.68 -16.09 19.21
CA SER A 89 -17.21 -17.20 20.07
C SER A 89 -15.70 -17.19 20.34
N VAL A 90 -14.87 -16.77 19.38
CA VAL A 90 -13.42 -16.63 19.58
C VAL A 90 -13.08 -15.43 20.47
N VAL A 91 -13.78 -14.30 20.32
CA VAL A 91 -13.60 -13.09 21.15
C VAL A 91 -13.96 -13.41 22.60
N GLU A 92 -15.11 -14.04 22.82
CA GLU A 92 -15.57 -14.47 24.14
C GLU A 92 -14.55 -15.41 24.79
N ALA A 93 -14.08 -16.42 24.05
CA ALA A 93 -13.08 -17.35 24.53
C ALA A 93 -11.74 -16.68 24.87
N ALA A 94 -11.30 -15.70 24.06
CA ALA A 94 -10.07 -14.96 24.32
C ALA A 94 -10.18 -14.12 25.60
N ILE A 95 -11.30 -13.43 25.81
CA ILE A 95 -11.56 -12.66 27.04
C ILE A 95 -11.57 -13.58 28.26
N VAL A 96 -12.28 -14.71 28.19
CA VAL A 96 -12.33 -15.69 29.30
C VAL A 96 -10.95 -16.24 29.62
N ALA A 97 -10.11 -16.46 28.60
CA ALA A 97 -8.76 -16.96 28.77
C ALA A 97 -7.74 -15.87 29.18
N GLY A 98 -8.12 -14.60 29.20
CA GLY A 98 -7.21 -13.48 29.48
C GLY A 98 -6.18 -13.25 28.37
N ILE A 99 -6.55 -13.50 27.11
CA ILE A 99 -5.69 -13.37 25.93
C ILE A 99 -6.12 -12.16 25.10
N ASP A 100 -5.16 -11.38 24.61
CA ASP A 100 -5.47 -10.28 23.70
C ASP A 100 -5.98 -10.78 22.35
N TYR A 101 -6.81 -9.98 21.69
CA TYR A 101 -7.41 -10.34 20.41
C TYR A 101 -7.31 -9.20 19.39
N VAL A 102 -6.96 -9.54 18.16
CA VAL A 102 -7.05 -8.66 17.00
C VAL A 102 -7.55 -9.41 15.77
N ASP A 103 -8.36 -8.77 14.93
CA ASP A 103 -8.88 -9.35 13.68
C ASP A 103 -8.76 -8.42 12.47
N PHE A 104 -8.87 -9.02 11.28
CA PHE A 104 -8.94 -8.30 10.01
C PHE A 104 -10.37 -7.89 9.60
N ALA A 105 -11.40 -8.19 10.41
CA ALA A 105 -12.79 -8.26 9.99
C ALA A 105 -13.23 -7.10 9.10
N ASP A 106 -13.92 -7.44 8.00
CA ASP A 106 -14.44 -6.48 7.03
C ASP A 106 -15.97 -6.31 7.17
N GLY A 107 -16.65 -7.22 7.89
CA GLY A 107 -18.09 -7.15 8.13
C GLY A 107 -18.45 -6.04 9.13
N SER A 108 -19.15 -4.99 8.67
CA SER A 108 -19.53 -3.84 9.51
C SER A 108 -20.31 -4.23 10.75
N ASP A 109 -21.27 -5.16 10.63
CA ASP A 109 -22.11 -5.60 11.75
C ASP A 109 -21.27 -6.31 12.82
N PHE A 110 -20.29 -7.10 12.38
CA PHE A 110 -19.33 -7.74 13.27
C PHE A 110 -18.48 -6.70 14.01
N VAL A 111 -17.88 -5.76 13.27
CA VAL A 111 -17.02 -4.71 13.82
C VAL A 111 -17.78 -3.83 14.82
N PHE A 112 -19.00 -3.40 14.51
CA PHE A 112 -19.80 -2.60 15.42
C PHE A 112 -20.23 -3.37 16.68
N GLY A 113 -20.52 -4.66 16.53
CA GLY A 113 -20.90 -5.51 17.66
C GLY A 113 -19.76 -5.78 18.65
N ILE A 114 -18.49 -5.57 18.29
CA ILE A 114 -17.34 -5.76 19.20
C ILE A 114 -17.42 -4.86 20.44
N ALA A 115 -18.05 -3.69 20.34
CA ALA A 115 -18.18 -2.75 21.45
C ALA A 115 -18.94 -3.34 22.66
N GLN A 116 -19.79 -4.34 22.46
CA GLN A 116 -20.53 -5.00 23.54
C GLN A 116 -19.59 -5.71 24.54
N PHE A 117 -18.40 -6.13 24.09
CA PHE A 117 -17.42 -6.83 24.92
C PHE A 117 -16.48 -5.88 25.69
N ASN A 118 -16.66 -4.56 25.57
CA ASN A 118 -15.71 -3.59 26.10
C ASN A 118 -15.53 -3.68 27.63
N GLN A 119 -16.63 -3.83 28.37
CA GLN A 119 -16.56 -3.96 29.82
C GLN A 119 -15.89 -5.26 30.25
N ALA A 120 -16.23 -6.38 29.61
CA ALA A 120 -15.64 -7.69 29.91
C ALA A 120 -14.13 -7.69 29.62
N ALA A 121 -13.71 -7.16 28.47
CA ALA A 121 -12.29 -7.05 28.10
C ALA A 121 -11.51 -6.15 29.09
N LYS A 122 -12.10 -5.05 29.56
CA LYS A 122 -11.49 -4.20 30.60
C LYS A 122 -11.31 -4.94 31.92
N GLN A 123 -12.31 -5.69 32.36
CA GLN A 123 -12.27 -6.49 33.60
C GLN A 123 -11.21 -7.60 33.52
N ALA A 124 -11.06 -8.23 32.35
CA ALA A 124 -10.03 -9.23 32.09
C ALA A 124 -8.64 -8.63 31.80
N VAL A 125 -8.52 -7.29 31.73
CA VAL A 125 -7.25 -6.59 31.44
C VAL A 125 -6.65 -6.98 30.07
N VAL A 126 -7.51 -7.22 29.08
CA VAL A 126 -7.12 -7.53 27.69
C VAL A 126 -7.64 -6.47 26.73
N PHE A 127 -7.00 -6.36 25.56
CA PHE A 127 -7.57 -5.61 24.45
C PHE A 127 -8.26 -6.55 23.44
N VAL A 128 -9.31 -6.04 22.81
CA VAL A 128 -9.99 -6.67 21.67
C VAL A 128 -10.11 -5.62 20.58
N LEU A 129 -9.37 -5.79 19.49
CA LEU A 129 -9.31 -4.84 18.39
C LEU A 129 -9.84 -5.47 17.10
N SER A 130 -10.98 -5.01 16.62
CA SER A 130 -11.55 -5.47 15.35
C SER A 130 -11.27 -4.48 14.23
N TRP A 131 -11.37 -4.92 12.97
CA TRP A 131 -11.16 -4.06 11.80
C TRP A 131 -9.71 -3.55 11.68
N ALA A 132 -8.73 -4.39 12.02
CA ALA A 132 -7.31 -4.06 11.99
C ALA A 132 -6.68 -4.29 10.60
N SER A 133 -7.29 -3.75 9.57
CA SER A 133 -6.76 -3.72 8.21
C SER A 133 -6.26 -2.32 7.84
N SER A 134 -5.44 -2.20 6.80
CA SER A 134 -4.94 -0.89 6.33
C SER A 134 -6.08 0.08 6.00
N PHE A 135 -7.17 -0.43 5.41
CA PHE A 135 -8.46 0.27 5.46
C PHE A 135 -9.29 -0.40 6.56
N PRO A 136 -9.56 0.27 7.68
CA PRO A 136 -9.57 1.72 7.87
C PRO A 136 -8.37 2.28 8.65
N VAL A 137 -7.45 1.46 9.18
CA VAL A 137 -6.54 1.91 10.24
C VAL A 137 -5.57 2.98 9.74
N LEU A 138 -4.98 2.80 8.55
CA LEU A 138 -4.12 3.79 7.92
C LEU A 138 -4.92 5.06 7.57
N THR A 139 -6.13 4.90 7.04
CA THR A 139 -7.03 6.02 6.73
C THR A 139 -7.34 6.84 7.98
N ALA A 140 -7.68 6.18 9.09
CA ALA A 140 -7.95 6.82 10.36
C ALA A 140 -6.71 7.53 10.92
N ALA A 141 -5.51 6.93 10.78
CA ALA A 141 -4.25 7.56 11.16
C ALA A 141 -3.97 8.85 10.37
N VAL A 142 -4.19 8.83 9.05
CA VAL A 142 -4.06 10.00 8.17
C VAL A 142 -5.08 11.09 8.55
N LEU A 143 -6.35 10.71 8.77
CA LEU A 143 -7.39 11.65 9.20
C LEU A 143 -7.08 12.26 10.57
N SER A 144 -6.54 11.46 11.50
CA SER A 144 -6.09 11.96 12.80
C SER A 144 -5.00 13.01 12.66
N GLU A 145 -4.04 12.84 11.73
CA GLU A 145 -3.01 13.85 11.47
C GLU A 145 -3.62 15.13 10.84
N LEU A 146 -4.45 14.98 9.80
CA LEU A 146 -5.11 16.11 9.13
C LEU A 146 -5.97 16.94 10.08
N SER A 147 -6.68 16.27 11.00
CA SER A 147 -7.56 16.94 11.96
C SER A 147 -6.84 17.87 12.94
N LYS A 148 -5.50 17.78 13.05
CA LYS A 148 -4.70 18.69 13.89
C LYS A 148 -4.69 20.12 13.35
N THR A 149 -4.77 20.30 12.03
CA THR A 149 -4.67 21.62 11.38
C THR A 149 -5.88 21.96 10.51
N THR A 150 -6.74 20.99 10.20
CA THR A 150 -7.81 21.14 9.22
C THR A 150 -9.13 20.55 9.74
N THR A 151 -10.24 21.24 9.50
CA THR A 151 -11.58 20.68 9.78
C THR A 151 -12.01 19.72 8.66
N ILE A 152 -12.12 18.44 8.99
CA ILE A 152 -12.61 17.42 8.06
C ILE A 152 -14.13 17.51 7.96
N ARG A 153 -14.65 17.93 6.80
CA ARG A 153 -16.10 18.01 6.55
C ARG A 153 -16.70 16.72 6.02
N ARG A 154 -15.96 15.99 5.18
CA ARG A 154 -16.42 14.76 4.54
C ARG A 154 -15.23 13.90 4.15
N VAL A 155 -15.34 12.60 4.37
CA VAL A 155 -14.47 11.57 3.80
C VAL A 155 -15.34 10.74 2.87
N THR A 156 -14.88 10.57 1.64
CA THR A 156 -15.54 9.72 0.64
C THR A 156 -14.63 8.57 0.28
N GLU A 157 -15.20 7.39 0.13
CA GLU A 157 -14.50 6.24 -0.42
C GLU A 157 -14.04 6.54 -1.85
N GLY A 158 -12.86 6.03 -2.19
CA GLY A 158 -12.34 5.98 -3.54
C GLY A 158 -11.80 4.57 -3.80
N ASP A 159 -11.73 4.15 -5.06
CA ASP A 159 -11.30 2.81 -5.46
C ASP A 159 -9.76 2.61 -5.39
N ASP A 160 -9.03 3.60 -4.86
CA ASP A 160 -7.57 3.67 -4.85
C ASP A 160 -7.01 3.55 -3.43
N GLY A 161 -6.06 2.62 -3.23
CA GLY A 161 -5.37 2.47 -1.95
C GLY A 161 -4.28 1.38 -2.00
N PRO A 162 -3.30 1.43 -1.08
CA PRO A 162 -2.26 0.41 -1.06
C PRO A 162 -2.84 -0.92 -0.56
N PHE A 163 -2.68 -1.99 -1.34
CA PHE A 163 -3.13 -3.33 -0.98
C PHE A 163 -2.16 -3.98 0.02
N ILE A 164 -2.19 -3.50 1.27
CA ILE A 164 -1.31 -3.90 2.37
C ILE A 164 -2.07 -4.21 3.67
N PRO A 165 -3.15 -5.02 3.64
CA PRO A 165 -4.08 -5.18 4.77
C PRO A 165 -3.41 -5.63 6.06
N SER A 166 -2.33 -6.43 5.96
CA SER A 166 -1.59 -6.97 7.11
C SER A 166 -0.75 -5.96 7.90
N MET A 167 -0.50 -4.75 7.39
CA MET A 167 0.46 -3.80 8.03
C MET A 167 -0.05 -3.19 9.33
N ALA A 168 -1.38 -3.05 9.50
CA ALA A 168 -1.92 -2.55 10.77
C ALA A 168 -1.62 -3.51 11.93
N ILE A 169 -1.88 -4.81 11.74
CA ILE A 169 -1.55 -5.84 12.74
C ILE A 169 -0.03 -5.98 12.93
N GLU A 170 0.76 -5.87 11.86
CA GLU A 170 2.23 -5.81 11.97
C GLU A 170 2.67 -4.68 12.92
N GLY A 171 2.12 -3.48 12.74
CA GLY A 171 2.37 -2.33 13.61
C GLY A 171 2.01 -2.60 15.07
N ILE A 172 0.81 -3.14 15.31
CA ILE A 172 0.35 -3.50 16.67
C ILE A 172 1.31 -4.51 17.32
N VAL A 173 1.72 -5.56 16.61
CA VAL A 173 2.65 -6.57 17.15
C VAL A 173 4.01 -5.95 17.49
N ARG A 174 4.56 -5.10 16.62
CA ARG A 174 5.84 -4.42 16.87
C ARG A 174 5.74 -3.45 18.06
N GLN A 175 4.63 -2.72 18.22
CA GLN A 175 4.39 -1.89 19.41
C GLN A 175 4.35 -2.71 20.70
N ILE A 176 3.67 -3.87 20.70
CA ILE A 176 3.60 -4.75 21.88
C ILE A 176 5.01 -5.22 22.27
N LEU A 177 5.83 -5.63 21.29
CA LEU A 177 7.22 -6.02 21.54
C LEU A 177 8.07 -4.86 22.07
N ALA A 178 7.74 -3.62 21.69
CA ALA A 178 8.36 -2.40 22.22
C ALA A 178 7.78 -1.95 23.59
N GLY A 179 6.90 -2.75 24.21
CA GLY A 179 6.27 -2.45 25.51
C GLY A 179 5.09 -1.48 25.44
N GLN A 180 4.62 -1.13 24.24
CA GLN A 180 3.53 -0.18 24.00
C GLN A 180 2.23 -0.93 23.68
N LYS A 181 1.75 -1.72 24.64
CA LYS A 181 0.54 -2.52 24.45
C LYS A 181 -0.72 -1.63 24.35
N PRO A 182 -1.68 -1.93 23.43
CA PRO A 182 -2.96 -1.24 23.38
C PRO A 182 -3.72 -1.29 24.71
N LYS A 183 -4.46 -0.20 25.01
CA LYS A 183 -5.31 -0.12 26.21
C LYS A 183 -6.37 -1.23 26.21
N SER A 184 -6.66 -1.76 27.41
CA SER A 184 -7.69 -2.77 27.61
C SER A 184 -9.09 -2.26 27.22
N GLY A 185 -9.94 -3.20 26.82
CA GLY A 185 -11.27 -2.94 26.27
C GLY A 185 -11.41 -3.36 24.82
N ALA A 186 -12.66 -3.37 24.36
CA ALA A 186 -13.06 -3.86 23.04
C ALA A 186 -13.55 -2.70 22.17
N ARG A 187 -12.98 -2.56 20.97
CA ARG A 187 -13.25 -1.45 20.03
C ARG A 187 -12.75 -1.76 18.63
N ALA A 188 -13.12 -0.93 17.66
CA ALA A 188 -12.44 -0.90 16.37
C ALA A 188 -10.96 -0.51 16.55
N ALA A 189 -10.10 -1.02 15.67
CA ALA A 189 -8.65 -0.78 15.65
C ALA A 189 -8.28 0.61 15.12
N THR A 190 -9.28 1.47 14.82
CA THR A 190 -9.03 2.86 14.45
C THR A 190 -8.31 3.58 15.58
N GLY A 191 -7.11 4.10 15.29
CA GLY A 191 -6.22 4.70 16.28
C GLY A 191 -5.33 3.71 17.05
N ALA A 192 -5.29 2.43 16.65
CA ALA A 192 -4.32 1.46 17.21
C ALA A 192 -2.90 1.65 16.68
N VAL A 193 -2.75 2.25 15.50
CA VAL A 193 -1.46 2.58 14.87
C VAL A 193 -1.50 4.03 14.42
N ALA A 194 -0.52 4.81 14.85
CA ALA A 194 -0.33 6.21 14.47
C ALA A 194 0.36 6.34 13.10
N LEU A 195 0.23 7.50 12.46
CA LEU A 195 0.83 7.71 11.14
C LEU A 195 2.37 7.62 11.17
N SER A 196 3.03 8.12 12.21
CA SER A 196 4.49 8.01 12.39
C SER A 196 4.99 6.58 12.52
N GLU A 197 4.16 5.67 13.04
CA GLU A 197 4.49 4.25 13.12
C GLU A 197 4.36 3.58 11.75
N TYR A 198 3.35 3.97 10.96
CA TYR A 198 3.26 3.57 9.56
C TYR A 198 4.46 4.07 8.75
N GLU A 199 4.95 5.30 8.96
CA GLU A 199 6.17 5.79 8.30
C GLU A 199 7.39 4.90 8.59
N THR A 200 7.50 4.39 9.82
CA THR A 200 8.54 3.42 10.18
C THR A 200 8.36 2.11 9.41
N LEU A 201 7.13 1.60 9.31
CA LEU A 201 6.83 0.39 8.52
C LEU A 201 7.05 0.58 7.02
N PHE A 202 6.93 1.81 6.51
CA PHE A 202 7.18 2.15 5.10
C PHE A 202 8.65 2.31 4.76
N SER A 203 9.49 2.70 5.73
CA SER A 203 10.88 3.14 5.52
C SER A 203 11.78 2.16 4.74
N TRP A 204 11.56 0.86 4.88
CA TRP A 204 12.34 -0.20 4.22
C TRP A 204 11.60 -0.83 3.03
N ARG A 205 10.48 -0.23 2.61
CA ARG A 205 9.63 -0.70 1.50
C ARG A 205 9.57 0.35 0.42
N THR A 206 9.19 -0.04 -0.79
CA THR A 206 8.93 0.88 -1.90
C THR A 206 7.56 1.56 -1.75
N ILE A 207 7.31 2.13 -0.56
CA ILE A 207 6.11 2.89 -0.21
C ILE A 207 6.58 4.28 0.18
N TYR A 208 6.09 5.29 -0.53
CA TYR A 208 6.42 6.69 -0.28
C TYR A 208 5.14 7.41 0.16
N SER A 209 5.19 8.06 1.31
CA SER A 209 4.09 8.88 1.84
C SER A 209 4.49 10.35 1.91
N GLY A 210 3.51 11.24 1.85
CA GLY A 210 3.73 12.67 1.97
C GLY A 210 2.43 13.46 1.85
N TRP A 211 2.48 14.72 2.25
CA TRP A 211 1.35 15.64 2.16
C TRP A 211 1.39 16.40 0.85
N ARG A 212 0.21 16.70 0.30
CA ARG A 212 0.09 17.54 -0.87
C ARG A 212 -1.06 18.50 -0.70
N GLU A 213 -0.78 19.76 -0.96
CA GLU A 213 -1.79 20.78 -1.16
C GLU A 213 -1.94 21.02 -2.67
N THR A 214 -3.17 21.03 -3.15
CA THR A 214 -3.48 21.40 -4.54
C THR A 214 -3.50 22.91 -4.65
N ALA A 215 -2.57 23.47 -5.41
CA ALA A 215 -2.63 24.86 -5.85
C ALA A 215 -3.11 24.89 -7.31
N ASP A 216 -4.24 25.54 -7.57
CA ASP A 216 -4.78 25.67 -8.92
C ASP A 216 -3.87 26.53 -9.80
N GLY A 217 -3.84 26.22 -11.11
CA GLY A 217 -3.11 26.99 -12.11
C GLY A 217 -1.58 26.79 -12.14
N GLN A 218 -1.07 25.73 -11.50
CA GLN A 218 0.36 25.38 -11.57
C GLN A 218 0.67 24.44 -12.76
N PRO A 219 1.91 24.51 -13.33
CA PRO A 219 2.35 23.60 -14.38
C PRO A 219 2.23 22.13 -13.99
N ALA A 220 2.02 21.23 -14.97
CA ALA A 220 1.69 19.83 -14.74
C ALA A 220 2.63 19.13 -13.75
N TYR A 221 3.95 19.28 -13.92
CA TYR A 221 4.94 18.67 -13.05
C TYR A 221 4.99 19.28 -11.65
N LYS A 222 4.72 20.57 -11.50
CA LYS A 222 4.64 21.19 -10.18
C LYS A 222 3.39 20.73 -9.43
N THR A 223 2.28 20.59 -10.13
CA THR A 223 1.03 20.02 -9.60
C THR A 223 1.20 18.55 -9.21
N VAL A 224 1.88 17.76 -10.05
CA VAL A 224 2.04 16.31 -9.86
C VAL A 224 3.21 15.92 -8.95
N LEU A 225 4.25 16.73 -8.80
CA LEU A 225 5.35 16.45 -7.85
C LEU A 225 5.15 17.17 -6.51
N GLY A 226 4.38 18.26 -6.48
CA GLY A 226 4.06 18.99 -5.26
C GLY A 226 5.33 19.39 -4.47
N PRO A 227 5.46 19.00 -3.18
CA PRO A 227 6.63 19.33 -2.36
C PRO A 227 7.97 18.78 -2.87
N VAL A 228 7.95 17.82 -3.79
CA VAL A 228 9.18 17.26 -4.39
C VAL A 228 9.73 18.17 -5.48
N PHE A 229 8.89 18.98 -6.13
CA PHE A 229 9.29 19.84 -7.24
C PHE A 229 10.44 20.81 -6.89
N PRO A 230 10.42 21.52 -5.75
CA PRO A 230 11.52 22.41 -5.36
C PRO A 230 12.86 21.70 -5.08
N THR A 231 12.85 20.38 -4.89
CA THR A 231 14.08 19.58 -4.67
C THR A 231 14.74 19.13 -5.96
N LEU A 232 14.07 19.33 -7.11
CA LEU A 232 14.66 19.02 -8.42
C LEU A 232 15.86 19.94 -8.71
N PRO A 233 16.84 19.51 -9.51
CA PRO A 233 17.88 20.40 -10.02
C PRO A 233 17.28 21.66 -10.69
N PRO A 234 17.91 22.85 -10.56
CA PRO A 234 17.37 24.10 -11.12
C PRO A 234 17.02 24.02 -12.61
N LEU A 235 17.78 23.25 -13.39
CA LEU A 235 17.51 23.00 -14.80
C LEU A 235 16.16 22.31 -15.03
N LEU A 236 15.82 21.29 -14.23
CA LEU A 236 14.55 20.58 -14.33
C LEU A 236 13.40 21.44 -13.83
N GLN A 237 13.62 22.24 -12.78
CA GLN A 237 12.59 23.20 -12.33
C GLN A 237 12.26 24.22 -13.43
N ALA A 238 13.28 24.77 -14.10
CA ALA A 238 13.09 25.71 -15.19
C ALA A 238 12.44 25.07 -16.42
N LEU A 239 12.82 23.82 -16.75
CA LEU A 239 12.25 23.05 -17.86
C LEU A 239 10.73 22.92 -17.77
N HIS A 240 10.22 22.71 -16.56
CA HIS A 240 8.81 22.47 -16.28
C HIS A 240 8.02 23.76 -15.94
N GLN A 241 8.51 24.92 -16.36
CA GLN A 241 7.79 26.21 -16.25
C GLN A 241 7.31 26.71 -17.61
N PRO A 242 6.21 27.49 -17.68
CA PRO A 242 5.73 28.08 -18.92
C PRO A 242 6.77 29.00 -19.57
N GLY A 243 6.77 29.04 -20.89
CA GLY A 243 7.56 30.03 -21.66
C GLY A 243 9.02 29.67 -21.94
N MET A 244 9.56 28.56 -21.41
CA MET A 244 10.89 28.10 -21.78
C MET A 244 10.80 27.10 -22.95
N LEU A 245 11.39 27.46 -24.10
CA LEU A 245 11.67 26.51 -25.18
C LEU A 245 13.04 25.88 -24.89
N ALA A 246 13.06 24.60 -24.52
CA ALA A 246 14.30 23.85 -24.33
C ALA A 246 14.51 22.90 -25.50
N VAL A 247 15.73 22.90 -26.07
CA VAL A 247 16.13 21.94 -27.10
C VAL A 247 17.37 21.20 -26.62
N TRP A 248 17.24 19.89 -26.44
CA TRP A 248 18.35 19.02 -26.10
C TRP A 248 18.75 18.21 -27.32
N LYS A 249 20.05 17.99 -27.50
CA LYS A 249 20.61 17.20 -28.59
C LYS A 249 21.51 16.11 -28.04
N GLY A 250 21.48 14.94 -28.65
CA GLY A 250 22.27 13.81 -28.21
C GLY A 250 22.32 12.69 -29.25
N ARG A 251 22.71 11.50 -28.78
CA ARG A 251 22.74 10.25 -29.56
C ARG A 251 21.84 9.21 -28.89
N ALA A 252 21.13 8.42 -29.69
CA ALA A 252 20.21 7.40 -29.21
C ALA A 252 20.51 6.03 -29.82
N GLY A 253 20.44 5.00 -28.98
CA GLY A 253 20.33 3.61 -29.41
C GLY A 253 18.86 3.21 -29.54
N ILE A 254 18.47 2.69 -30.69
CA ILE A 254 17.11 2.30 -31.05
C ILE A 254 17.10 0.79 -31.26
N ILE A 255 16.39 0.08 -30.38
CA ILE A 255 16.21 -1.36 -30.42
C ILE A 255 14.75 -1.65 -30.76
N VAL A 256 14.50 -2.54 -31.72
CA VAL A 256 13.15 -2.91 -32.15
C VAL A 256 13.01 -4.42 -32.11
N SER A 257 11.90 -4.90 -31.57
CA SER A 257 11.60 -6.33 -31.55
C SER A 257 11.39 -6.87 -32.98
N PRO A 258 11.93 -8.06 -33.31
CA PRO A 258 11.74 -8.66 -34.63
C PRO A 258 10.29 -9.09 -34.86
N GLY A 259 9.80 -9.03 -36.10
CA GLY A 259 8.48 -9.54 -36.48
C GLY A 259 7.72 -8.66 -37.48
N LEU A 260 6.85 -9.29 -38.29
CA LEU A 260 6.04 -8.60 -39.31
C LEU A 260 5.07 -7.57 -38.71
N LEU A 261 4.41 -7.91 -37.59
CA LEU A 261 3.51 -6.98 -36.89
C LEU A 261 4.24 -5.73 -36.40
N MET A 262 5.45 -5.88 -35.86
CA MET A 262 6.26 -4.73 -35.40
C MET A 262 6.72 -3.84 -36.56
N ARG A 263 6.98 -4.42 -37.74
CA ARG A 263 7.29 -3.64 -38.95
C ARG A 263 6.09 -2.82 -39.42
N LEU A 264 4.89 -3.40 -39.36
CA LEU A 264 3.64 -2.70 -39.69
C LEU A 264 3.34 -1.57 -38.71
N LEU A 265 3.45 -1.82 -37.40
CA LEU A 265 3.27 -0.79 -36.37
C LEU A 265 4.32 0.33 -36.50
N ARG A 266 5.58 0.00 -36.80
CA ARG A 266 6.62 0.99 -37.06
C ARG A 266 6.29 1.86 -38.27
N ALA A 267 5.82 1.26 -39.37
CA ALA A 267 5.41 2.02 -40.55
C ALA A 267 4.20 2.92 -40.24
N LEU A 268 3.21 2.40 -39.51
CA LEU A 268 1.99 3.12 -39.15
C LEU A 268 2.26 4.32 -38.24
N PHE A 269 3.13 4.16 -37.24
CA PHE A 269 3.46 5.21 -36.26
C PHE A 269 4.75 5.98 -36.59
N ARG A 270 5.37 5.68 -37.73
CA ARG A 270 6.63 6.30 -38.20
C ARG A 270 7.75 6.26 -37.17
N PHE A 271 7.86 5.16 -36.42
CA PHE A 271 8.95 5.00 -35.46
C PHE A 271 10.30 4.88 -36.17
N PRO A 272 11.40 5.36 -35.54
CA PRO A 272 12.69 5.42 -36.18
C PRO A 272 13.30 4.03 -36.41
N ASP A 273 14.23 3.95 -37.36
CA ASP A 273 14.91 2.70 -37.70
C ASP A 273 15.90 2.28 -36.61
N PRO A 274 16.12 0.96 -36.43
CA PRO A 274 17.06 0.46 -35.43
C PRO A 274 18.49 0.89 -35.73
N GLY A 275 19.24 1.26 -34.70
CA GLY A 275 20.61 1.75 -34.82
C GLY A 275 21.22 2.07 -33.46
N THR A 276 22.53 2.25 -33.39
CA THR A 276 23.23 2.48 -32.11
C THR A 276 23.69 3.92 -31.87
N ASP A 277 23.64 4.78 -32.89
CA ASP A 277 24.18 6.15 -32.84
C ASP A 277 23.31 7.16 -33.62
N ALA A 278 21.99 7.02 -33.55
CA ALA A 278 21.09 7.93 -34.24
C ALA A 278 21.13 9.33 -33.58
N PRO A 279 21.28 10.43 -34.34
CA PRO A 279 21.15 11.77 -33.78
C PRO A 279 19.72 11.96 -33.27
N VAL A 280 19.59 12.46 -32.05
CA VAL A 280 18.31 12.78 -31.44
C VAL A 280 18.28 14.25 -31.02
N SER A 281 17.14 14.92 -31.26
CA SER A 281 16.82 16.17 -30.58
C SER A 281 15.47 16.10 -29.92
N VAL A 282 15.38 16.62 -28.70
CA VAL A 282 14.13 16.72 -27.94
C VAL A 282 13.85 18.18 -27.68
N THR A 283 12.71 18.64 -28.17
CA THR A 283 12.20 19.99 -27.98
C THR A 283 11.04 19.95 -27.01
N PHE A 284 11.08 20.84 -26.04
CA PHE A 284 10.09 21.00 -24.98
C PHE A 284 9.49 22.39 -25.08
N SER A 285 8.17 22.46 -25.04
CA SER A 285 7.45 23.72 -24.83
C SER A 285 6.33 23.51 -23.83
N THR A 286 6.19 24.45 -22.89
CA THR A 286 5.11 24.46 -21.90
C THR A 286 4.19 25.63 -22.21
N ASP A 287 2.91 25.35 -22.46
CA ASP A 287 1.92 26.39 -22.72
C ASP A 287 1.49 27.12 -21.44
N GLU A 288 0.68 28.18 -21.60
CA GLU A 288 0.16 28.99 -20.48
C GLU A 288 -0.73 28.19 -19.52
N ASN A 289 -1.32 27.09 -19.99
CA ASN A 289 -2.15 26.18 -19.19
C ASN A 289 -1.31 25.11 -18.48
N GLY A 290 0.02 25.12 -18.63
CA GLY A 290 0.93 24.16 -18.03
C GLY A 290 0.95 22.79 -18.72
N THR A 291 0.42 22.68 -19.95
CA THR A 291 0.56 21.49 -20.79
C THR A 291 1.89 21.53 -21.51
N GLU A 292 2.65 20.45 -21.38
CA GLU A 292 3.95 20.31 -22.04
C GLU A 292 3.79 19.58 -23.37
N THR A 293 4.37 20.13 -24.43
CA THR A 293 4.52 19.47 -25.72
C THR A 293 5.96 18.98 -25.86
N TRP A 294 6.09 17.69 -26.13
CA TRP A 294 7.35 16.99 -26.27
C TRP A 294 7.51 16.54 -27.72
N GLN A 295 8.41 17.20 -28.43
CA GLN A 295 8.76 16.84 -29.81
C GLN A 295 10.13 16.15 -29.82
N ARG A 296 10.17 14.91 -30.30
CA ARG A 296 11.39 14.12 -30.41
C ARG A 296 11.67 13.88 -31.88
N ASP A 297 12.85 14.25 -32.34
CA ASP A 297 13.35 13.99 -33.68
C ASP A 297 14.47 12.96 -33.59
N PHE A 298 14.27 11.80 -34.22
CA PHE A 298 15.27 10.74 -34.33
C PHE A 298 15.69 10.60 -35.79
N ALA A 299 16.86 11.14 -36.13
CA ALA A 299 17.40 11.10 -37.49
C ALA A 299 16.39 11.55 -38.58
N GLY A 300 15.60 12.59 -38.31
CA GLY A 300 14.59 13.15 -39.20
C GLY A 300 13.18 12.58 -39.02
N GLN A 301 12.98 11.58 -38.16
CA GLN A 301 11.65 11.07 -37.81
C GLN A 301 11.13 11.80 -36.57
N GLN A 302 10.04 12.57 -36.77
CA GLN A 302 9.45 13.38 -35.71
C GLN A 302 8.29 12.65 -35.03
N MET A 303 8.34 12.68 -33.70
CA MET A 303 7.31 12.17 -32.80
C MET A 303 6.89 13.29 -31.87
N HIS A 304 5.58 13.47 -31.68
CA HIS A 304 5.04 14.43 -30.73
C HIS A 304 4.23 13.71 -29.65
N SER A 305 4.37 14.14 -28.40
CA SER A 305 3.41 13.83 -27.35
C SER A 305 3.09 15.09 -26.55
N THR A 306 1.96 15.06 -25.85
CA THR A 306 1.63 16.09 -24.86
C THR A 306 1.56 15.48 -23.48
N GLN A 307 1.99 16.22 -22.46
CA GLN A 307 1.94 15.83 -21.07
C GLN A 307 1.19 16.89 -20.27
N ALA A 308 0.22 16.46 -19.49
CA ALA A 308 -0.57 17.34 -18.62
C ALA A 308 -0.82 16.66 -17.27
N ALA A 309 -1.23 17.43 -16.26
CA ALA A 309 -1.72 16.86 -15.03
C ALA A 309 -3.01 16.07 -15.30
N GLY A 310 -3.06 14.82 -14.83
CA GLY A 310 -4.25 13.99 -14.97
C GLY A 310 -5.39 14.43 -14.05
N THR A 311 -6.60 14.03 -14.42
CA THR A 311 -7.84 14.28 -13.68
C THR A 311 -8.61 12.98 -13.45
N GLY A 312 -9.58 12.99 -12.53
CA GLY A 312 -10.37 11.80 -12.19
C GLY A 312 -9.48 10.64 -11.72
N ARG A 313 -9.63 9.46 -12.31
CA ARG A 313 -8.80 8.27 -12.01
C ARG A 313 -7.30 8.45 -12.22
N ASN A 314 -6.91 9.43 -13.05
CA ASN A 314 -5.50 9.75 -13.32
C ASN A 314 -5.04 10.97 -12.52
N ALA A 315 -5.83 11.44 -11.54
CA ALA A 315 -5.39 12.50 -10.64
C ALA A 315 -4.04 12.13 -10.03
N HIS A 316 -3.16 13.12 -9.89
CA HIS A 316 -1.79 12.94 -9.40
C HIS A 316 -0.85 12.11 -10.28
N LEU A 317 -1.23 11.81 -11.53
CA LEU A 317 -0.34 11.28 -12.56
C LEU A 317 -0.05 12.36 -13.62
N ILE A 318 1.12 12.27 -14.25
CA ILE A 318 1.34 12.95 -15.54
C ILE A 318 0.66 12.10 -16.60
N VAL A 319 -0.29 12.67 -17.35
CA VAL A 319 -0.93 11.97 -18.46
C VAL A 319 -0.21 12.34 -19.74
N GLU A 320 0.50 11.38 -20.31
CA GLU A 320 1.10 11.50 -21.64
C GLU A 320 0.13 11.05 -22.71
N ARG A 321 -0.15 11.91 -23.68
CA ARG A 321 -0.95 11.61 -24.87
C ARG A 321 -0.04 11.51 -26.09
N PHE A 322 -0.13 10.37 -26.78
CA PHE A 322 0.60 10.10 -28.01
C PHE A 322 -0.38 9.57 -29.06
N GLY A 323 -0.80 10.45 -29.98
CA GLY A 323 -1.87 10.13 -30.93
C GLY A 323 -3.15 9.69 -30.22
N PRO A 324 -3.73 8.51 -30.55
CA PRO A 324 -4.96 8.02 -29.89
C PRO A 324 -4.72 7.40 -28.50
N PHE A 325 -3.47 7.29 -28.07
CA PHE A 325 -3.11 6.64 -26.81
C PHE A 325 -2.90 7.65 -25.70
N SER A 326 -3.26 7.26 -24.47
CA SER A 326 -3.03 8.03 -23.25
C SER A 326 -2.47 7.12 -22.17
N PHE A 327 -1.41 7.56 -21.50
CA PHE A 327 -0.70 6.80 -20.47
C PHE A 327 -0.60 7.65 -19.20
N GLY A 328 -1.05 7.11 -18.06
CA GLY A 328 -0.81 7.72 -16.76
C GLY A 328 0.59 7.37 -16.28
N LEU A 329 1.38 8.36 -15.86
CA LEU A 329 2.76 8.21 -15.43
C LEU A 329 2.91 8.72 -14.00
N ALA A 330 3.37 7.86 -13.09
CA ALA A 330 3.75 8.26 -11.75
C ALA A 330 5.17 8.85 -11.77
N GLY A 331 5.32 10.08 -11.30
CA GLY A 331 6.61 10.74 -11.17
C GLY A 331 7.23 10.51 -9.78
N THR A 332 8.42 9.89 -9.74
CA THR A 332 9.20 9.71 -8.50
C THR A 332 10.58 10.33 -8.66
N PHE A 333 11.05 11.04 -7.63
CA PHE A 333 12.40 11.61 -7.62
C PHE A 333 13.22 10.96 -6.51
N THR A 334 14.30 10.28 -6.90
CA THR A 334 15.17 9.53 -5.98
C THR A 334 16.60 9.64 -6.48
N GLU A 335 17.56 9.88 -5.58
CA GLU A 335 18.99 9.96 -5.92
C GLU A 335 19.32 10.93 -7.07
N GLY A 336 18.63 12.08 -7.13
CA GLY A 336 18.85 13.08 -8.19
C GLY A 336 18.21 12.74 -9.53
N LYS A 337 17.45 11.64 -9.63
CA LYS A 337 16.81 11.17 -10.86
C LYS A 337 15.28 11.25 -10.78
N LEU A 338 14.68 11.96 -11.73
CA LEU A 338 13.23 11.93 -11.94
C LEU A 338 12.87 10.75 -12.85
N THR A 339 12.03 9.85 -12.37
CA THR A 339 11.56 8.66 -13.10
C THR A 339 10.06 8.76 -13.32
N LEU A 340 9.63 8.54 -14.56
CA LEU A 340 8.22 8.45 -14.93
C LEU A 340 7.86 6.99 -15.17
N THR A 341 7.03 6.42 -14.31
CA THR A 341 6.64 4.99 -14.36
C THR A 341 5.19 4.87 -14.81
N PRO A 342 4.88 4.14 -15.90
CA PRO A 342 3.50 3.90 -16.32
C PRO A 342 2.67 3.23 -15.21
N ARG A 343 1.48 3.76 -14.97
CA ARG A 343 0.45 3.19 -14.10
C ARG A 343 -0.78 2.86 -14.96
N ARG A 344 -1.43 1.74 -14.63
CA ARG A 344 -2.64 1.25 -15.31
C ARG A 344 -3.88 1.73 -14.59
#